data_AF-A0A968BNT6-F1
#
_entry.id   AF-A0A968BNT6-F1
#
_cell.length_a   1.000
_cell.length_b   1.000
_cell.length_c   1.000
_cell.angle_alpha   90.00
_cell.angle_beta   90.00
_cell.angle_gamma   90.00
#
_symmetry.space_group_name_H-M   'P 1'
#
loop_
_entity.id
_entity.type
_entity.pdbx_description
1 polymer ?
#
loop_
_entity_poly.entity_id
_entity_poly.type
_entity_poly.pdbx_seq_one_letter_code
_entity_poly.pdbx_strand_id
1 'polypeptide(L)' 'EQVRQACASGANAIVMGAGLPLELPDLTADYPDVALIPIVSDVRATRIVLKRWQRQRRLPDAIVIE' A
#
# COMPACT_ATOMS: atom_id res chain seq x y z
N GLU A 1 13.37 1.07 2.87
CA GLU A 1 13.90 0.68 4.19
C GLU A 1 12.84 0.74 5.30
N GLN A 2 12.31 1.91 5.65
CA GLN A 2 11.40 2.07 6.79
C GLN A 2 10.16 1.15 6.76
N VAL A 3 9.54 0.96 5.60
CA VAL A 3 8.39 0.05 5.43
C VAL A 3 8.75 -1.40 5.82
N ARG A 4 9.88 -1.92 5.33
CA ARG A 4 10.31 -3.30 5.61
C ARG A 4 10.63 -3.47 7.09
N GLN A 5 11.31 -2.50 7.70
CA GLN A 5 11.61 -2.53 9.13
C GLN A 5 10.35 -2.45 9.99
N ALA A 6 9.36 -1.64 9.61
CA ALA A 6 8.07 -1.60 10.30
C ALA A 6 7.35 -2.95 10.25
N CYS A 7 7.33 -3.60 9.07
CA CYS A 7 6.75 -4.93 8.92
C CYS A 7 7.51 -5.98 9.75
N ALA A 8 8.85 -5.96 9.72
CA ALA A 8 9.70 -6.85 10.53
C ALA A 8 9.48 -6.65 12.04
N SER A 9 9.15 -5.43 12.45
CA SER A 9 8.83 -5.08 13.84
C SER A 9 7.40 -5.47 14.27
N GLY A 10 6.63 -6.11 13.39
CA GLY A 10 5.29 -6.61 13.69
C GLY A 10 4.16 -5.61 13.50
N ALA A 11 4.36 -4.57 12.67
CA ALA A 11 3.27 -3.66 12.31
C ALA A 11 2.11 -4.42 11.65
N ASN A 12 0.88 -4.18 12.11
CA ASN A 12 -0.31 -4.81 11.51
C ASN A 12 -0.80 -4.09 10.26
N ALA A 13 -0.44 -2.82 10.08
CA ALA A 13 -0.84 -2.03 8.94
C ALA A 13 0.24 -1.02 8.55
N ILE A 14 0.31 -0.71 7.26
CA ILE A 14 1.09 0.40 6.70
C ILE A 14 0.12 1.41 6.11
N VAL A 15 0.06 2.58 6.74
CA VAL A 15 -0.66 3.76 6.23
C VAL A 15 0.36 4.68 5.60
N MET A 16 0.22 4.99 4.31
CA MET A 16 1.22 5.75 3.57
C MET A 16 0.59 6.85 2.72
N GLY A 17 1.03 8.09 2.96
CA GLY A 17 0.81 9.23 2.08
C GLY A 17 2.15 9.64 1.45
N ALA A 18 2.30 9.37 0.15
CA ALA A 18 3.44 9.79 -0.66
C ALA A 18 3.16 9.51 -2.14
N GLY A 19 2.48 10.41 -2.86
CA GLY A 19 2.19 10.22 -4.28
C GLY A 19 1.44 8.90 -4.57
N LEU A 20 1.82 8.21 -5.65
CA LEU A 20 1.27 6.90 -5.99
C LEU A 20 2.12 5.77 -5.38
N PRO A 21 1.62 5.01 -4.38
CA PRO A 21 2.38 3.97 -3.69
C PRO A 21 2.46 2.66 -4.50
N LEU A 22 3.00 2.72 -5.72
CA LEU A 22 2.97 1.62 -6.69
C LEU A 22 3.89 0.44 -6.32
N GLU A 23 4.94 0.70 -5.54
CA GLU A 23 5.92 -0.29 -5.10
C GLU A 23 5.57 -0.92 -3.74
N LEU A 24 4.59 -0.37 -3.03
CA LEU A 24 4.29 -0.79 -1.65
C LEU A 24 3.98 -2.30 -1.55
N PRO A 25 3.21 -2.93 -2.47
CA PRO A 25 3.00 -4.38 -2.43
C PRO A 25 4.30 -5.19 -2.57
N ASP A 26 5.25 -4.71 -3.37
CA ASP A 26 6.54 -5.38 -3.58
C ASP A 26 7.47 -5.18 -2.35
N LEU A 27 7.34 -4.04 -1.65
CA LEU A 27 8.05 -3.78 -0.40
C LEU A 27 7.57 -4.65 0.76
N THR A 28 6.30 -5.08 0.73
CA THR A 28 5.68 -5.87 1.81
C THR A 28 5.36 -7.32 1.39
N ALA A 29 5.97 -7.81 0.31
CA ALA A 29 5.68 -9.14 -0.25
C ALA A 29 5.89 -10.29 0.76
N ASP A 30 6.91 -10.17 1.63
CA ASP A 30 7.22 -11.16 2.68
C ASP A 30 6.29 -11.05 3.90
N TYR A 31 5.38 -10.07 3.91
CA TYR A 31 4.48 -9.76 5.03
C TYR A 31 3.02 -9.67 4.55
N PRO A 32 2.44 -10.77 4.04
CA PRO A 32 1.13 -10.76 3.37
C PRO A 32 -0.05 -10.37 4.29
N ASP A 33 0.11 -10.57 5.60
CA ASP A 33 -0.93 -10.29 6.59
C ASP A 33 -0.94 -8.81 7.05
N VAL A 34 0.04 -8.01 6.62
CA VAL A 34 0.08 -6.58 6.91
C VAL A 34 -0.93 -5.86 6.00
N ALA A 35 -1.85 -5.11 6.62
CA ALA A 35 -2.83 -4.34 5.89
C ALA A 35 -2.18 -3.14 5.19
N LEU A 36 -2.47 -2.94 3.91
CA LEU A 36 -1.92 -1.86 3.11
C LEU A 36 -2.98 -0.80 2.84
N ILE A 37 -2.76 0.40 3.38
CA ILE A 37 -3.73 1.50 3.39
C ILE A 37 -3.10 2.75 2.77
N PRO A 38 -3.12 2.90 1.44
CA PRO A 38 -2.65 4.11 0.77
C PRO A 38 -3.58 5.30 1.04
N ILE A 39 -2.97 6.47 1.23
CA ILE A 39 -3.62 7.78 1.22
C ILE A 39 -3.48 8.36 -0.20
N VAL A 40 -4.59 8.76 -0.82
CA VAL A 40 -4.63 9.31 -2.18
C VAL A 40 -5.55 10.52 -2.26
N SER A 41 -5.18 11.50 -3.10
CA SER A 41 -5.88 12.80 -3.16
C SER A 41 -7.11 12.84 -4.07
N ASP A 42 -7.25 11.90 -5.02
CA ASP A 42 -8.37 11.91 -5.95
C ASP A 42 -8.76 10.52 -6.50
N VAL A 43 -9.87 10.51 -7.24
CA VAL A 43 -10.41 9.31 -7.92
C VAL A 43 -9.46 8.79 -8.99
N ARG A 44 -8.68 9.65 -9.66
CA ARG A 44 -7.75 9.22 -10.71
C ARG A 44 -6.58 8.47 -10.10
N ALA A 45 -5.99 8.99 -9.04
CA ALA A 45 -4.92 8.35 -8.28
C ALA A 45 -5.39 6.99 -7.73
N THR A 46 -6.58 6.95 -7.14
CA THR A 46 -7.24 5.71 -6.68
C THR A 46 -7.28 4.65 -7.79
N ARG A 47 -7.78 5.01 -8.98
CA ARG A 47 -7.86 4.08 -10.12
C ARG A 47 -6.50 3.58 -10.58
N ILE A 48 -5.46 4.41 -10.53
CA ILE A 48 -4.10 4.02 -10.90
C ILE A 48 -3.54 2.99 -9.92
N VAL A 49 -3.67 3.26 -8.60
CA VAL A 49 -3.23 2.35 -7.54
C VAL A 49 -3.91 1.00 -7.69
N LEU A 50 -5.25 0.97 -7.76
CA LEU A 50 -6.02 -0.26 -7.91
C LEU A 50 -5.58 -1.07 -9.15
N LYS A 51 -5.48 -0.43 -10.31
CA LYS A 51 -5.05 -1.10 -11.56
C LYS A 51 -3.63 -1.64 -11.48
N ARG A 52 -2.70 -0.94 -10.84
CA ARG A 52 -1.30 -1.38 -10.72
C ARG A 52 -1.21 -2.57 -9.77
N TRP A 53 -1.79 -2.45 -8.59
CA TRP A 53 -1.71 -3.47 -7.55
C TRP A 53 -2.46 -4.75 -7.97
N GLN A 54 -3.59 -4.63 -8.67
CA GLN A 54 -4.31 -5.79 -9.19
C GLN A 54 -3.43 -6.65 -10.11
N ARG A 55 -2.50 -6.05 -10.88
CA ARG A 55 -1.52 -6.78 -11.70
C ARG A 55 -0.47 -7.50 -10.86
N GLN A 56 -0.13 -6.97 -9.68
CA GLN A 56 0.70 -7.62 -8.65
C GLN A 56 -0.12 -8.62 -7.80
N ARG A 57 -1.40 -8.86 -8.13
CA ARG A 57 -2.31 -9.74 -7.38
C ARG A 57 -2.52 -9.33 -5.92
N ARG A 58 -2.39 -8.03 -5.63
CA ARG A 58 -2.74 -7.43 -4.33
C ARG A 58 -3.74 -6.30 -4.56
N LEU A 59 -4.60 -6.03 -3.59
CA LEU A 59 -5.40 -4.81 -3.55
C LEU A 59 -5.17 -4.13 -2.21
N PRO A 60 -5.37 -2.80 -2.13
CA PRO A 60 -5.43 -2.11 -0.85
C PRO A 60 -6.52 -2.70 0.04
N ASP A 61 -6.21 -2.81 1.33
CA ASP A 61 -7.16 -3.27 2.34
C ASP A 61 -8.17 -2.16 2.70
N ALA A 62 -7.73 -0.91 2.60
CA ALA A 62 -8.56 0.28 2.65
C ALA A 62 -7.89 1.40 1.84
N ILE A 63 -8.61 2.48 1.54
CA ILE A 63 -8.05 3.69 0.92
C ILE A 63 -8.53 4.88 1.74
N VAL A 64 -7.60 5.76 2.11
CA VAL A 64 -7.90 7.05 2.73
C VAL A 64 -7.88 8.11 1.63
N ILE A 65 -8.88 8.98 1.63
CA ILE A 65 -8.95 10.14 0.75
C ILE A 65 -8.63 11.40 1.56
N GLU A 66 -7.72 12.23 1.05
CA GLU A 66 -7.33 13.52 1.64
C GLU A 66 -7.57 14.69 0.69
#